data_AF-A0A963MBW0-F1
#
_entry.id   AF-A0A963MBW0-F1
#
_cell.length_a   1.000
_cell.length_b   1.000
_cell.length_c   1.000
_cell.angle_alpha   90.00
_cell.angle_beta   90.00
_cell.angle_gamma   90.00
#
_symmetry.space_group_name_H-M   'P 1'
#
loop_
_entity.id
_entity.type
_entity.pdbx_description
1 polymer ?
#
loop_
_entity_poly.entity_id
_entity_poly.type
_entity_poly.pdbx_seq_one_letter_code
_entity_poly.pdbx_strand_id
1 'polypeptide(L)'
;MNAPKNAPATPETATPSNFIRQVIEHDLQAGTYAGRHWGGEPGDGPSHQAGMADPARIRTRFPPEPNGYLHIGHAKSIWLNFSLARDYGGVCHLRFDDTNPEKEEQEYVDTIRESVQWLGWDHRFADDPAHPGVAQPHEYFASDYFDFMYRAAEHLIEAGHAYVDEQTPDRVRANGGDCATPGTDSPFR
;
A
#
# COMPACT_ATOMS: atom_id res chain seq x y z
N MET A 1 -10.95 -7.72 56.93
CA MET A 1 -9.92 -6.76 56.48
C MET A 1 -8.87 -7.54 55.70
N ASN A 2 -8.76 -7.21 54.40
CA ASN A 2 -7.61 -7.27 53.48
C ASN A 2 -6.88 -8.62 53.29
N ALA A 3 -6.51 -9.11 52.11
CA ALA A 3 -6.83 -8.96 50.69
C ALA A 3 -6.05 -10.13 50.01
N PRO A 4 -6.52 -10.78 48.94
CA PRO A 4 -5.73 -11.81 48.28
C PRO A 4 -4.55 -11.19 47.50
N LYS A 5 -3.39 -11.85 47.60
CA LYS A 5 -2.11 -11.50 46.99
C LYS A 5 -2.24 -11.26 45.47
N ASN A 6 -1.67 -10.16 45.01
CA ASN A 6 -1.45 -9.83 43.60
C ASN A 6 -0.91 -11.03 42.81
N ALA A 7 -1.63 -11.42 41.77
CA ALA A 7 -1.09 -12.24 40.69
C ALA A 7 0.01 -11.45 39.95
N PRO A 8 1.07 -12.11 39.45
CA PRO A 8 2.08 -11.43 38.65
C PRO A 8 1.44 -11.02 37.32
N ALA A 9 1.42 -9.72 37.05
CA ALA A 9 1.12 -9.20 35.73
C ALA A 9 2.11 -9.80 34.74
N THR A 10 1.61 -10.39 33.66
CA THR A 10 2.40 -10.79 32.50
C THR A 10 3.21 -9.59 32.04
N PRO A 11 4.52 -9.71 31.78
CA PRO A 11 5.28 -8.59 31.26
C PRO A 11 4.71 -8.27 29.87
N GLU A 12 4.06 -7.11 29.75
CA GLU A 12 3.87 -6.45 28.46
C GLU A 12 5.26 -6.38 27.83
N THR A 13 5.49 -7.24 26.84
CA THR A 13 6.72 -7.22 26.06
C THR A 13 6.68 -5.89 25.32
N ALA A 14 7.46 -4.92 25.80
CA ALA A 14 7.57 -3.62 25.18
C ALA A 14 7.91 -3.82 23.70
N THR A 15 6.94 -3.57 22.82
CA THR A 15 7.10 -3.71 21.38
C THR A 15 8.28 -2.83 20.98
N PRO A 16 9.31 -3.36 20.31
CA PRO A 16 10.43 -2.53 19.86
C PRO A 16 9.88 -1.41 18.98
N SER A 17 9.95 -0.18 19.50
CA SER A 17 9.42 1.02 18.87
C SER A 17 10.24 1.29 17.60
N ASN A 18 9.57 1.24 16.45
CA ASN A 18 10.09 1.82 15.21
C ASN A 18 9.39 3.18 14.99
N PHE A 19 10.01 4.07 14.22
CA PHE A 19 9.46 5.41 13.98
C PHE A 19 8.09 5.38 13.28
N ILE A 20 7.81 4.33 12.48
CA ILE A 20 6.53 4.16 11.78
C ILE A 20 5.39 4.00 12.79
N ARG A 21 5.60 3.24 13.88
CA ARG A 21 4.61 3.12 14.97
C ARG A 21 4.32 4.46 15.63
N GLN A 22 5.35 5.27 15.89
CA GLN A 22 5.17 6.60 16.48
C GLN A 22 4.33 7.52 15.57
N VAL A 23 4.54 7.47 14.25
CA VAL A 23 3.73 8.20 13.28
C VAL A 23 2.29 7.72 13.29
N ILE A 24 2.07 6.40 13.27
CA ILE A 24 0.72 5.81 13.34
C ILE A 24 0.01 6.23 14.64
N GLU A 25 0.68 6.12 15.78
CA GLU A 25 0.13 6.49 17.09
C GLU A 25 -0.25 7.98 17.14
N HIS A 26 0.62 8.85 16.62
CA HIS A 26 0.35 10.28 16.51
C HIS A 26 -0.89 10.56 15.66
N ASP A 27 -0.98 9.99 14.46
CA ASP A 27 -2.11 10.22 13.55
C ASP A 27 -3.43 9.67 14.09
N LEU A 28 -3.38 8.54 14.79
CA LEU A 28 -4.52 7.96 15.48
C LEU A 28 -4.99 8.83 16.65
N GLN A 29 -4.05 9.42 17.41
CA GLN A 29 -4.37 10.33 18.52
C GLN A 29 -4.93 11.67 18.02
N ALA A 30 -4.39 12.19 16.91
CA ALA A 30 -4.87 13.41 16.27
C ALA A 30 -6.20 13.23 15.53
N GLY A 31 -6.61 11.98 15.27
CA GLY A 31 -7.80 11.68 14.48
C GLY A 31 -7.67 12.09 13.02
N THR A 32 -6.44 12.19 12.49
CA THR A 32 -6.13 12.69 11.13
C THR A 32 -6.99 12.04 10.05
N TYR A 33 -7.30 10.76 10.23
CA TYR A 33 -8.03 9.95 9.26
C TYR A 33 -9.40 9.47 9.73
N ALA A 34 -9.96 10.06 10.79
CA ALA A 34 -11.23 9.62 11.37
C ALA A 34 -12.44 9.81 10.42
N GLY A 35 -12.34 10.71 9.45
CA GLY A 35 -13.38 10.98 8.44
C GLY A 35 -13.20 10.21 7.12
N ARG A 36 -12.31 9.21 7.05
CA ARG A 36 -12.15 8.41 5.84
C ARG A 36 -13.34 7.49 5.61
N HIS A 37 -13.65 7.31 4.33
CA HIS A 37 -14.62 6.32 3.88
C HIS A 37 -13.92 5.26 3.02
N TRP A 38 -14.47 4.06 3.00
CA TRP A 38 -13.97 2.90 2.27
C TRP A 38 -15.04 2.35 1.33
N GLY A 39 -14.67 2.22 0.06
CA GLY A 39 -15.57 1.83 -1.03
C GLY A 39 -15.66 0.32 -1.27
N GLY A 40 -14.90 -0.49 -0.52
CA GLY A 40 -14.79 -1.95 -0.72
C GLY A 40 -13.50 -2.35 -1.44
N GLU A 41 -13.05 -1.55 -2.39
CA GLU A 41 -11.83 -1.74 -3.16
C GLU A 41 -11.06 -0.41 -3.34
N PRO A 42 -9.76 -0.46 -3.67
CA PRO A 42 -9.02 0.74 -4.02
C PRO A 42 -9.62 1.41 -5.25
N GLY A 43 -9.84 2.72 -5.18
CA GLY A 43 -10.40 3.48 -6.27
C GLY A 43 -10.19 4.98 -6.09
N ASP A 44 -11.00 5.77 -6.79
CA ASP A 44 -10.89 7.22 -6.75
C ASP A 44 -11.63 7.83 -5.55
N GLY A 45 -11.46 9.14 -5.37
CA GLY A 45 -12.10 9.89 -4.29
C GLY A 45 -13.63 9.69 -4.24
N PRO A 46 -14.35 9.80 -5.37
CA PRO A 46 -15.78 9.51 -5.43
C PRO A 46 -16.16 8.10 -4.99
N SER A 47 -15.44 7.06 -5.42
CA SER A 47 -15.74 5.67 -5.01
C SER A 47 -15.62 5.49 -3.49
N HIS A 48 -14.58 6.09 -2.90
CA HIS A 48 -14.39 6.07 -1.46
C HIS A 48 -15.44 6.90 -0.72
N GLN A 49 -15.80 8.10 -1.20
CA GLN A 49 -16.82 8.95 -0.58
C GLN A 49 -18.22 8.31 -0.55
N ALA A 50 -18.58 7.56 -1.59
CA ALA A 50 -19.82 6.79 -1.64
C ALA A 50 -19.81 5.55 -0.73
N GLY A 51 -18.63 5.16 -0.23
CA GLY A 51 -18.42 4.01 0.64
C GLY A 51 -18.87 4.21 2.09
N MET A 52 -18.67 3.17 2.89
CA MET A 52 -18.94 3.21 4.34
C MET A 52 -17.85 3.98 5.09
N ALA A 53 -18.09 4.37 6.34
CA ALA A 53 -17.00 4.85 7.21
C ALA A 53 -15.92 3.76 7.33
N ASP A 54 -14.65 4.13 7.11
CA ASP A 54 -13.56 3.15 7.03
C ASP A 54 -13.40 2.41 8.37
N PRO A 55 -13.69 1.09 8.44
CA PRO A 55 -13.58 0.35 9.70
C PRO A 55 -12.11 0.09 10.09
N ALA A 56 -11.18 0.21 9.14
CA ALA A 56 -9.76 -0.03 9.36
C ALA A 56 -9.09 1.23 9.95
N ARG A 57 -8.49 1.09 11.12
CA ARG A 57 -7.75 2.20 11.75
C ARG A 57 -6.54 2.64 10.94
N ILE A 58 -5.88 1.67 10.31
CA ILE A 58 -4.83 1.88 9.32
C ILE A 58 -5.02 0.94 8.12
N ARG A 59 -4.51 1.34 6.95
CA ARG A 59 -4.42 0.49 5.77
C ARG A 59 -2.98 0.47 5.29
N THR A 60 -2.34 -0.69 5.27
CA THR A 60 -0.99 -0.90 4.75
C THR A 60 -1.06 -1.75 3.48
N ARG A 61 0.06 -1.86 2.75
CA ARG A 61 0.16 -2.79 1.63
C ARG A 61 1.55 -3.35 1.46
N PHE A 62 1.63 -4.61 1.05
CA PHE A 62 2.84 -5.22 0.51
C PHE A 62 2.71 -5.27 -1.02
N PRO A 63 3.48 -4.43 -1.77
CA PRO A 63 3.33 -4.32 -3.22
C PRO A 63 4.51 -4.92 -4.01
N PRO A 64 4.66 -6.25 -4.12
CA PRO A 64 5.72 -6.83 -4.93
C PRO A 64 5.42 -6.70 -6.43
N GLU A 65 6.46 -6.48 -7.23
CA GLU A 65 6.40 -6.68 -8.68
C GLU A 65 6.40 -8.20 -8.97
N PRO A 66 5.46 -8.74 -9.78
CA PRO A 66 5.39 -10.17 -10.07
C PRO A 66 6.35 -10.59 -11.19
N ASN A 67 7.63 -10.22 -11.06
CA ASN A 67 8.69 -10.50 -12.04
C ASN A 67 9.86 -11.35 -11.50
N GLY A 68 9.71 -11.90 -10.30
CA GLY A 68 10.71 -12.74 -9.66
C GLY A 68 10.27 -13.31 -8.31
N TYR A 69 11.02 -14.30 -7.82
CA TYR A 69 10.72 -14.93 -6.53
C TYR A 69 11.11 -14.06 -5.34
N LEU A 70 10.32 -14.15 -4.27
CA LEU A 70 10.63 -13.47 -3.03
C LEU A 70 11.84 -14.11 -2.34
N HIS A 71 12.85 -13.29 -2.05
CA HIS A 71 13.94 -13.64 -1.13
C HIS A 71 13.70 -13.10 0.30
N ILE A 72 14.57 -13.48 1.24
CA ILE A 72 14.49 -13.13 2.68
C ILE A 72 14.38 -11.61 2.97
N GLY A 73 14.82 -10.76 2.04
CA GLY A 73 14.68 -9.31 2.18
C GLY A 73 13.21 -8.87 2.18
N HIS A 74 12.37 -9.53 1.36
CA HIS A 74 10.94 -9.28 1.33
C HIS A 74 10.24 -9.69 2.62
N ALA A 75 10.74 -10.70 3.33
CA ALA A 75 10.16 -11.15 4.59
C ALA A 75 10.08 -10.01 5.63
N LYS A 76 11.06 -9.08 5.63
CA LYS A 76 10.99 -7.89 6.49
C LYS A 76 9.84 -6.96 6.11
N SER A 77 9.62 -6.73 4.83
CA SER A 77 8.53 -5.87 4.34
C SER A 77 7.16 -6.49 4.59
N ILE A 78 7.02 -7.79 4.32
CA ILE A 78 5.81 -8.56 4.62
C ILE A 78 5.51 -8.44 6.12
N TRP A 79 6.48 -8.84 6.96
CA TRP A 79 6.30 -8.80 8.41
C TRP A 79 5.91 -7.41 8.90
N LEU A 80 6.60 -6.36 8.43
CA LEU A 80 6.32 -4.99 8.84
C LEU A 80 4.88 -4.58 8.48
N ASN A 81 4.46 -4.72 7.23
CA ASN A 81 3.14 -4.26 6.79
C ASN A 81 2.02 -5.05 7.46
N PHE A 82 2.09 -6.38 7.43
CA PHE A 82 1.03 -7.21 7.99
C PHE A 82 0.99 -7.15 9.54
N SER A 83 2.14 -7.09 10.23
CA SER A 83 2.14 -6.95 11.69
C SER A 83 1.61 -5.59 12.14
N LEU A 84 1.90 -4.50 11.42
CA LEU A 84 1.34 -3.19 11.74
C LEU A 84 -0.17 -3.20 11.59
N ALA A 85 -0.70 -3.67 10.45
CA ALA A 85 -2.15 -3.78 10.26
C ALA A 85 -2.80 -4.60 11.38
N ARG A 86 -2.25 -5.78 11.71
CA ARG A 86 -2.77 -6.61 12.81
C ARG A 86 -2.75 -5.88 14.15
N ASP A 87 -1.61 -5.30 14.54
CA ASP A 87 -1.41 -4.71 15.86
C ASP A 87 -2.31 -3.48 16.10
N TYR A 88 -2.68 -2.77 15.03
CA TYR A 88 -3.55 -1.58 15.12
C TYR A 88 -5.02 -1.84 14.76
N GLY A 89 -5.41 -3.09 14.45
CA GLY A 89 -6.77 -3.39 13.98
C GLY A 89 -7.08 -2.73 12.63
N GLY A 90 -6.10 -2.76 11.73
CA GLY A 90 -6.18 -2.28 10.36
C GLY A 90 -6.24 -3.42 9.34
N VAL A 91 -6.07 -3.05 8.08
CA VAL A 91 -6.11 -3.95 6.92
C VAL A 91 -4.77 -3.87 6.18
N CYS A 92 -4.24 -5.01 5.71
CA CYS A 92 -3.05 -5.03 4.86
C CYS A 92 -3.39 -5.65 3.51
N HIS A 93 -3.24 -4.87 2.44
CA HIS A 93 -3.48 -5.33 1.08
C HIS A 93 -2.26 -6.09 0.54
N LEU A 94 -2.51 -7.16 -0.22
CA LEU A 94 -1.52 -7.75 -1.11
C LEU A 94 -1.76 -7.16 -2.51
N ARG A 95 -0.85 -6.33 -3.00
CA ARG A 95 -1.02 -5.68 -4.30
C ARG A 95 0.09 -6.10 -5.25
N PHE A 96 -0.23 -6.69 -6.38
CA PHE A 96 0.77 -6.94 -7.41
C PHE A 96 1.03 -5.64 -8.17
N ASP A 97 2.28 -5.20 -8.23
CA ASP A 97 2.68 -4.03 -9.01
C ASP A 97 2.98 -4.46 -10.45
N ASP A 98 1.92 -4.87 -11.15
CA ASP A 98 1.94 -5.55 -12.45
C ASP A 98 1.81 -4.55 -13.62
N THR A 99 2.71 -3.58 -13.65
CA THR A 99 2.69 -2.49 -14.64
C THR A 99 3.60 -2.73 -15.86
N ASN A 100 4.38 -3.81 -15.85
CA ASN A 100 5.35 -4.18 -16.86
C ASN A 100 4.95 -5.49 -17.58
N PRO A 101 4.25 -5.41 -18.73
CA PRO A 101 3.70 -6.58 -19.40
C PRO A 101 4.75 -7.57 -19.94
N GLU A 102 6.04 -7.20 -20.01
CA GLU A 102 7.09 -8.05 -20.57
C GLU A 102 7.69 -9.04 -19.55
N LYS A 103 7.56 -8.77 -18.25
CA LYS A 103 8.30 -9.48 -17.21
C LYS A 103 7.40 -10.23 -16.22
N GLU A 104 6.10 -10.18 -16.44
CA GLU A 104 5.12 -10.61 -15.47
C GLU A 104 4.56 -11.97 -15.84
N GLU A 105 4.60 -12.89 -14.89
CA GLU A 105 4.13 -14.25 -15.07
C GLU A 105 3.25 -14.66 -13.90
N GLN A 106 2.18 -15.41 -14.20
CA GLN A 106 1.26 -15.95 -13.20
C GLN A 106 1.99 -16.79 -12.15
N GLU A 107 3.08 -17.47 -12.53
CA GLU A 107 3.90 -18.26 -11.62
C GLU A 107 4.45 -17.43 -10.44
N TYR A 108 4.87 -16.18 -10.70
CA TYR A 108 5.39 -15.31 -9.65
C TYR A 108 4.27 -14.84 -8.73
N VAL A 109 3.10 -14.51 -9.29
CA VAL A 109 1.88 -14.15 -8.52
C VAL A 109 1.54 -15.27 -7.53
N ASP A 110 1.49 -16.51 -8.02
CA ASP A 110 1.13 -17.67 -7.21
C ASP A 110 2.18 -17.94 -6.12
N THR A 111 3.47 -17.88 -6.46
CA THR A 111 4.56 -18.11 -5.49
C THR A 111 4.61 -17.01 -4.41
N ILE A 112 4.32 -15.76 -4.78
CA ILE A 112 4.22 -14.64 -3.83
C ILE A 112 3.06 -14.89 -2.86
N ARG A 113 1.88 -15.28 -3.37
CA ARG A 113 0.70 -15.57 -2.56
C ARG A 113 0.99 -16.70 -1.56
N GLU A 114 1.58 -17.79 -2.04
CA GLU A 114 1.99 -18.92 -1.20
C GLU A 114 3.01 -18.52 -0.14
N SER A 115 3.98 -17.68 -0.48
CA SER A 115 5.01 -17.21 0.46
C SER A 115 4.42 -16.36 1.59
N VAL A 116 3.48 -15.47 1.27
CA VAL A 116 2.78 -14.66 2.28
C VAL A 116 1.97 -15.56 3.23
N GLN A 117 1.24 -16.53 2.68
CA GLN A 117 0.49 -17.52 3.46
C GLN A 117 1.40 -18.40 4.31
N TRP A 118 2.54 -18.84 3.76
CA TRP A 118 3.53 -19.67 4.46
C TRP A 118 4.15 -18.94 5.65
N LEU A 119 4.35 -17.62 5.55
CA LEU A 119 4.77 -16.77 6.67
C LEU A 119 3.68 -16.55 7.73
N GLY A 120 2.48 -17.10 7.52
CA GLY A 120 1.37 -17.05 8.47
C GLY A 120 0.51 -15.78 8.38
N TRP A 121 0.59 -15.05 7.27
CA TRP A 121 -0.20 -13.85 7.05
C TRP A 121 -1.40 -14.13 6.14
N ASP A 122 -2.53 -13.54 6.50
CA ASP A 122 -3.76 -13.55 5.69
C ASP A 122 -4.01 -12.12 5.16
N HIS A 123 -4.53 -12.04 3.94
CA HIS A 123 -4.95 -10.80 3.30
C HIS A 123 -6.47 -10.76 3.10
N ARG A 124 -7.23 -11.63 3.78
CA ARG A 124 -8.69 -11.62 3.73
C ARG A 124 -9.30 -10.80 4.86
N PHE A 125 -10.21 -9.89 4.53
CA PHE A 125 -10.86 -8.99 5.49
C PHE A 125 -12.35 -8.82 5.18
N ALA A 126 -13.13 -8.47 6.21
CA ALA A 126 -14.59 -8.37 6.15
C ALA A 126 -15.06 -6.91 6.20
N ASP A 127 -14.39 -6.03 5.46
CA ASP A 127 -14.64 -4.58 5.37
C ASP A 127 -15.24 -4.15 4.02
N ASP A 128 -15.73 -5.08 3.21
CA ASP A 128 -16.43 -4.79 1.96
C ASP A 128 -17.89 -4.33 2.23
N PRO A 129 -18.30 -3.10 1.83
CA PRO A 129 -19.68 -2.63 1.94
C PRO A 129 -20.71 -3.48 1.19
N ALA A 130 -20.31 -4.11 0.08
CA ALA A 130 -21.19 -4.98 -0.69
C ALA A 130 -21.40 -6.35 -0.01
N HIS A 131 -20.45 -6.78 0.82
CA HIS A 131 -20.46 -8.10 1.47
C HIS A 131 -20.15 -8.00 2.98
N PRO A 132 -21.01 -7.33 3.77
CA PRO A 132 -20.73 -7.06 5.18
C PRO A 132 -20.58 -8.35 6.00
N GLY A 133 -19.47 -8.45 6.75
CA GLY A 133 -19.18 -9.61 7.60
C GLY A 133 -18.62 -10.83 6.87
N VAL A 134 -18.44 -10.76 5.55
CA VAL A 134 -17.84 -11.83 4.74
C VAL A 134 -16.39 -11.48 4.44
N ALA A 135 -15.45 -12.35 4.83
CA ALA A 135 -14.03 -12.13 4.57
C ALA A 135 -13.69 -12.34 3.08
N GLN A 136 -13.38 -11.25 2.39
CA GLN A 136 -12.96 -11.22 0.99
C GLN A 136 -11.44 -11.09 0.87
N PRO A 137 -10.81 -11.62 -0.19
CA PRO A 137 -9.39 -11.36 -0.44
C PRO A 137 -9.17 -9.88 -0.79
N HIS A 138 -8.29 -9.22 -0.06
CA HIS A 138 -7.73 -7.91 -0.43
C HIS A 138 -6.46 -8.10 -1.25
N GLU A 139 -6.65 -8.82 -2.36
CA GLU A 139 -5.67 -9.03 -3.40
C GLU A 139 -6.01 -8.10 -4.56
N TYR A 140 -5.05 -7.31 -5.02
CA TYR A 140 -5.27 -6.31 -6.05
C TYR A 140 -4.15 -6.29 -7.07
N PHE A 141 -4.46 -5.87 -8.29
CA PHE A 141 -3.49 -5.68 -9.36
C PHE A 141 -3.41 -4.20 -9.71
N ALA A 142 -2.21 -3.68 -9.94
CA ALA A 142 -2.00 -2.31 -10.36
C ALA A 142 -2.57 -2.08 -11.78
N SER A 143 -2.55 -3.10 -12.62
CA SER A 143 -3.13 -3.08 -13.98
C SER A 143 -4.63 -2.80 -14.00
N ASP A 144 -5.38 -3.27 -12.99
CA ASP A 144 -6.82 -2.97 -12.83
C ASP A 144 -7.09 -1.45 -12.70
N TYR A 145 -6.07 -0.67 -12.34
CA TYR A 145 -6.18 0.78 -12.15
C TYR A 145 -5.75 1.59 -13.37
N PHE A 146 -5.37 0.97 -14.49
CA PHE A 146 -4.87 1.69 -15.67
C PHE A 146 -5.86 2.72 -16.22
N ASP A 147 -7.16 2.42 -16.24
CA ASP A 147 -8.17 3.39 -16.66
C ASP A 147 -8.18 4.64 -15.77
N PHE A 148 -7.99 4.47 -14.46
CA PHE A 148 -7.87 5.59 -13.54
C PHE A 148 -6.54 6.35 -13.74
N MET A 149 -5.41 5.64 -13.87
CA MET A 149 -4.11 6.26 -14.10
C MET A 149 -4.09 7.07 -15.39
N TYR A 150 -4.72 6.56 -16.45
CA TYR A 150 -4.84 7.25 -17.73
C TYR A 150 -5.67 8.53 -17.60
N ARG A 151 -6.86 8.46 -16.98
CA ARG A 151 -7.68 9.67 -16.71
C ARG A 151 -6.93 10.70 -15.85
N ALA A 152 -6.15 10.24 -14.87
CA ALA A 152 -5.32 11.12 -14.05
C ALA A 152 -4.20 11.77 -14.89
N ALA A 153 -3.59 11.04 -15.81
CA ALA A 153 -2.59 11.57 -16.73
C ALA A 153 -3.18 12.64 -17.67
N GLU A 154 -4.37 12.39 -18.23
CA GLU A 154 -5.10 13.39 -19.02
C GLU A 154 -5.36 14.67 -18.21
N HIS A 155 -5.83 14.52 -16.96
CA HIS A 155 -6.05 15.67 -16.09
C HIS A 155 -4.77 16.45 -15.78
N LEU A 156 -3.63 15.76 -15.59
CA LEU A 156 -2.33 16.41 -15.40
C LEU A 156 -1.90 17.18 -16.65
N ILE A 157 -2.16 16.67 -17.84
CA ILE A 157 -1.88 17.36 -19.11
C ILE A 157 -2.76 18.61 -19.23
N GLU A 158 -4.06 18.48 -19.00
CA GLU A 158 -5.02 19.60 -19.05
C GLU A 158 -4.70 20.70 -18.03
N ALA A 159 -4.19 20.33 -16.84
CA ALA A 159 -3.76 21.25 -15.81
C ALA A 159 -2.37 21.87 -16.05
N GLY A 160 -1.66 21.48 -17.12
CA GLY A 160 -0.31 21.96 -17.42
C GLY A 160 0.77 21.41 -16.48
N HIS A 161 0.53 20.25 -15.87
CA HIS A 161 1.46 19.55 -14.98
C HIS A 161 2.14 18.33 -15.62
N ALA A 162 1.75 17.97 -16.85
CA ALA A 162 2.40 16.95 -17.67
C ALA A 162 2.46 17.40 -19.14
N TYR A 163 3.45 16.90 -19.87
CA TYR A 163 3.64 17.16 -21.31
C TYR A 163 4.12 15.88 -22.01
N VAL A 164 3.97 15.83 -23.33
CA VAL A 164 4.47 14.71 -24.15
C VAL A 164 5.86 15.07 -24.65
N ASP A 165 6.84 14.21 -24.37
CA ASP A 165 8.23 14.41 -24.80
C ASP A 165 8.56 13.48 -25.97
N GLU A 166 8.97 14.04 -27.10
CA GLU A 166 9.38 13.29 -28.31
C GLU A 166 10.90 13.13 -28.42
N GLN A 167 11.65 13.52 -27.39
CA GLN A 167 13.10 13.30 -27.36
C GLN A 167 13.46 11.81 -27.29
N THR A 168 14.64 11.47 -27.83
CA THR A 168 15.20 10.11 -27.66
C THR A 168 15.58 9.87 -26.19
N PRO A 169 15.58 8.61 -25.71
CA PRO A 169 15.95 8.29 -24.33
C PRO A 169 17.32 8.87 -23.90
N ASP A 170 18.30 8.85 -24.81
CA ASP A 170 19.63 9.44 -24.57
C ASP A 170 19.58 10.96 -24.36
N ARG A 171 18.69 11.66 -25.07
CA ARG A 171 18.50 13.10 -24.95
C ARG A 171 17.79 13.46 -23.66
N VAL A 172 16.75 12.72 -23.28
CA VAL A 172 16.06 12.89 -21.99
C VAL A 172 17.06 12.72 -20.84
N ARG A 173 17.90 11.67 -20.92
CA ARG A 173 18.95 11.43 -19.91
C ARG A 173 19.99 12.54 -19.86
N ALA A 174 20.42 13.06 -21.01
CA ALA A 174 21.37 14.16 -21.08
C ALA A 174 20.78 15.47 -20.51
N ASN A 175 19.49 15.72 -20.74
CA ASN A 175 18.80 16.91 -20.24
C ASN A 175 18.47 16.82 -18.75
N GLY A 176 18.32 15.61 -18.19
CA GLY A 176 18.01 15.40 -16.77
C GLY A 176 19.07 15.91 -15.79
N GLY A 177 20.29 16.19 -16.26
CA GLY A 177 21.39 16.66 -15.43
C GLY A 177 21.97 15.57 -14.52
N ASP A 178 22.73 15.97 -13.51
CA ASP A 178 23.34 15.09 -12.52
C ASP A 178 23.36 15.74 -11.12
N CYS A 179 24.06 15.13 -10.16
CA CYS A 179 24.14 15.67 -8.80
C CYS A 179 24.82 17.05 -8.70
N ALA A 180 25.57 17.46 -9.73
CA ALA A 180 26.29 18.74 -9.77
C ALA A 180 25.65 19.75 -10.73
N THR A 181 24.93 19.26 -11.75
CA THR A 181 24.44 20.07 -12.86
C THR A 181 22.91 20.00 -12.92
N PRO A 182 22.20 21.13 -12.81
CA PRO A 182 20.75 21.14 -12.94
C PRO A 182 20.33 20.70 -14.35
N GLY A 183 19.19 20.02 -14.41
CA GLY A 183 18.60 19.63 -15.69
C GLY A 183 18.16 20.84 -16.52
N THR A 184 17.99 20.63 -17.81
CA THR A 184 17.46 21.62 -18.76
C THR A 184 16.10 21.17 -19.26
N ASP A 185 15.18 22.11 -19.42
CA ASP A 185 13.84 21.81 -19.91
C ASP A 185 13.87 21.25 -21.34
N SER A 186 12.96 20.30 -21.60
CA SER A 186 12.76 19.75 -22.94
C SER A 186 12.17 20.82 -23.88
N PRO A 187 12.53 20.83 -25.18
CA PRO A 187 11.88 21.68 -26.18
C PRO A 187 10.37 21.47 -26.33
N PHE A 188 9.84 20.35 -25.81
CA PHE A 188 8.43 19.98 -25.87
C PHE A 188 7.65 20.34 -24.59
N ARG A 189 8.31 20.98 -23.61
CA ARG A 189 7.74 21.32 -22.30
C ARG A 189 6.92 22.61 -22.31
#